data_AF-A0A645FWT7-F1
#
_entry.id   AF-A0A645FWT7-F1
#
_cell.length_a   1.000
_cell.length_b   1.000
_cell.length_c   1.000
_cell.angle_alpha   90.00
_cell.angle_beta   90.00
_cell.angle_gamma   90.00
#
_symmetry.space_group_name_H-M   'P 1'
#
loop_
_entity.id
_entity.type
_entity.pdbx_description
1 polymer ?
#
loop_
_entity_poly.entity_id
_entity_poly.type
_entity_poly.pdbx_seq_one_letter_code
_entity_poly.pdbx_strand_id
1 'polypeptide(L)' 'MGLLSEAGEVAGVFQKLMRGDFPLEVASSKLYAELGDILWHCAAVANDNGWKLQDALEFNIQKLESRKIRNQILGAGDDR' A
#
# COMPACT_ATOMS: atom_id res chain seq x y z
N MET A 1 3.69 -18.34 -0.85
CA MET A 1 3.88 -16.87 -0.82
C MET A 1 2.92 -16.30 0.22
N GLY A 2 3.44 -15.75 1.32
CA GLY A 2 2.67 -15.25 2.47
C GLY A 2 2.01 -13.89 2.25
N LEU A 3 2.21 -13.25 1.09
CA LEU A 3 1.71 -11.89 0.78
C LEU A 3 0.25 -11.63 1.16
N LEU A 4 -0.66 -12.57 0.87
CA LEU A 4 -2.08 -12.42 1.20
C LEU A 4 -2.35 -12.55 2.71
N SER A 5 -1.54 -13.34 3.41
CA SER A 5 -1.58 -13.44 4.88
C SER A 5 -1.22 -12.08 5.50
N GLU A 6 -0.08 -11.51 5.11
CA GLU A 6 0.41 -10.25 5.69
C GLU A 6 -0.52 -9.07 5.39
N ALA A 7 -1.12 -9.04 4.19
CA ALA A 7 -2.16 -8.08 3.87
C ALA A 7 -3.39 -8.23 4.78
N GLY A 8 -3.74 -9.47 5.17
CA GLY A 8 -4.77 -9.76 6.16
C GLY A 8 -4.38 -9.30 7.56
N GLU A 9 -3.11 -9.42 7.94
CA GLU A 9 -2.60 -8.94 9.22
C GLU A 9 -2.70 -7.41 9.33
N VAL A 10 -2.33 -6.68 8.28
CA VAL A 10 -2.56 -5.22 8.18
C VAL A 10 -4.03 -4.87 8.44
N ALA A 11 -4.96 -5.56 7.76
CA ALA A 11 -6.39 -5.33 7.94
C ALA A 11 -6.84 -5.63 9.39
N GLY A 12 -6.31 -6.69 10.00
CA GLY A 12 -6.57 -7.05 11.39
C GLY A 12 -6.06 -6.02 12.39
N VAL A 13 -4.88 -5.43 12.15
CA VAL A 13 -4.33 -4.35 12.98
C VAL A 13 -5.20 -3.10 12.89
N PHE A 14 -5.64 -2.71 11.69
CA PHE A 14 -6.58 -1.58 11.52
C PHE A 14 -7.91 -1.83 12.24
N GLN A 15 -8.47 -3.03 12.13
CA GLN A 15 -9.73 -3.36 12.81
C GLN A 15 -9.62 -3.22 14.33
N LYS A 16 -8.51 -3.68 14.92
CA LYS A 16 -8.22 -3.56 16.35
C LYS A 16 -8.01 -2.11 16.78
N LEU A 17 -7.29 -1.32 15.98
CA LEU A 17 -7.13 0.12 16.21
C LEU A 17 -8.48 0.84 16.21
N MET A 18 -9.33 0.57 15.21
CA MET A 18 -10.65 1.21 15.08
C MET A 18 -11.63 0.82 16.20
N ARG A 19 -11.50 -0.39 16.76
CA ARG A 19 -12.30 -0.84 17.91
C ARG A 19 -11.84 -0.20 19.23
N GLY A 20 -10.64 0.38 19.25
CA GLY A 20 -9.98 0.86 20.47
C GLY A 20 -9.20 -0.21 21.22
N ASP A 21 -8.98 -1.39 20.63
CA ASP A 21 -8.20 -2.47 21.24
C ASP A 21 -6.69 -2.16 21.28
N PHE A 22 -6.23 -1.30 20.36
CA PHE A 22 -4.84 -0.84 20.31
C PHE A 22 -4.73 0.69 20.44
N PRO A 23 -3.78 1.20 21.25
CA PRO A 23 -3.34 2.58 21.11
C PRO A 23 -2.62 2.76 19.77
N LEU A 24 -2.64 4.01 19.26
CA LEU A 24 -2.09 4.35 17.94
C LEU A 24 -0.61 3.94 17.78
N GLU A 25 0.20 4.11 18.82
CA GLU A 25 1.63 3.76 18.81
C GLU A 25 1.88 2.26 18.61
N VAL A 26 1.08 1.42 19.27
CA VAL A 26 1.15 -0.04 19.12
C VAL A 26 0.69 -0.46 17.73
N ALA A 27 -0.41 0.12 17.24
CA ALA A 27 -0.89 -0.15 15.90
C ALA A 27 0.14 0.29 14.83
N SER A 28 0.76 1.45 14.98
CA SER A 28 1.78 1.96 14.06
C SER A 28 2.99 1.04 13.97
N SER A 29 3.50 0.57 15.11
CA SER A 29 4.64 -0.36 15.15
C SER A 29 4.32 -1.69 14.46
N LYS A 30 3.10 -2.23 14.70
CA LYS A 30 2.64 -3.46 14.05
C LYS A 30 2.46 -3.27 12.55
N LEU A 31 1.77 -2.21 12.13
CA LEU A 31 1.59 -1.90 10.70
C LEU A 31 2.92 -1.78 9.97
N TYR A 32 3.94 -1.18 10.60
CA TYR A 32 5.26 -1.07 10.00
C TYR A 32 5.92 -2.44 9.78
N ALA A 33 5.78 -3.36 10.73
CA ALA A 33 6.28 -4.74 10.58
C ALA A 33 5.58 -5.46 9.42
N GLU A 34 4.24 -5.47 9.39
CA GLU A 34 3.48 -6.15 8.34
C GLU A 34 3.75 -5.57 6.94
N LEU A 35 3.93 -4.24 6.85
CA LEU A 35 4.32 -3.58 5.60
C LEU A 35 5.72 -4.04 5.15
N GLY A 36 6.63 -4.28 6.09
CA GLY A 36 7.94 -4.85 5.81
C GLY A 36 7.85 -6.24 5.18
N ASP A 37 7.00 -7.11 5.73
CA ASP A 37 6.81 -8.47 5.22
C ASP A 37 6.12 -8.50 3.84
N ILE A 38 5.17 -7.58 3.61
CA ILE A 38 4.58 -7.35 2.28
C ILE A 38 5.66 -6.92 1.28
N LEU A 39 6.50 -5.94 1.65
CA LEU A 39 7.57 -5.46 0.78
C LEU A 39 8.60 -6.56 0.50
N TRP A 40 8.90 -7.41 1.48
CA TRP A 40 9.79 -8.56 1.30
C TRP A 40 9.24 -9.53 0.26
N HIS A 41 7.96 -9.87 0.33
CA HIS A 41 7.32 -10.71 -0.69
C HIS A 41 7.32 -10.07 -2.08
N CYS A 42 7.05 -8.77 -2.18
CA CYS A 42 7.18 -8.04 -3.44
C CYS A 42 8.61 -8.06 -3.98
N ALA A 43 9.61 -7.91 -3.12
CA ALA A 43 11.03 -7.97 -3.49
C ALA A 43 11.42 -9.35 -3.99
N ALA A 44 10.95 -10.43 -3.35
CA ALA A 44 11.19 -11.80 -3.78
C ALA A 44 10.65 -12.04 -5.20
N VAL A 45 9.40 -11.64 -5.47
CA VAL A 45 8.81 -11.74 -6.81
C VAL A 45 9.58 -10.92 -7.84
N ALA A 46 9.98 -9.69 -7.50
CA ALA A 46 10.79 -8.86 -8.40
C ALA A 46 12.12 -9.54 -8.74
N ASN A 47 12.81 -10.06 -7.72
CA ASN A 47 14.09 -10.73 -7.86
C ASN A 47 13.99 -12.00 -8.72
N ASP A 48 12.96 -12.81 -8.53
CA ASP A 48 12.72 -14.03 -9.34
C ASP A 48 12.55 -13.72 -10.83
N ASN A 49 12.15 -12.49 -11.17
CA ASN A 49 11.97 -12.01 -12.54
C ASN A 49 13.12 -11.12 -13.03
N GLY A 50 14.19 -10.97 -12.24
CA GLY A 50 15.33 -10.11 -12.58
C GLY A 50 15.01 -8.61 -12.55
N TRP A 51 13.96 -8.20 -11.85
CA TRP A 51 13.56 -6.80 -11.69
C TRP A 51 14.07 -6.24 -10.37
N LYS A 52 14.33 -4.93 -10.34
CA LYS A 52 14.49 -4.22 -9.06
C LYS A 52 13.13 -3.79 -8.55
N LEU A 53 12.83 -4.04 -7.28
CA LEU A 53 11.60 -3.57 -6.65
C LEU A 53 11.44 -2.04 -6.75
N GLN A 54 12.56 -1.30 -6.66
CA GLN A 54 12.58 0.15 -6.81
C GLN A 54 12.04 0.61 -8.17
N ASP A 55 12.43 -0.04 -9.26
CA ASP A 55 11.99 0.33 -10.61
C ASP A 55 10.47 0.14 -10.76
N ALA A 56 9.92 -0.94 -10.17
CA ALA A 56 8.48 -1.18 -10.16
C ALA A 56 7.71 -0.13 -9.33
N LEU A 57 8.29 0.33 -8.22
CA LEU A 57 7.74 1.40 -7.39
C LEU A 57 7.73 2.73 -8.14
N GLU A 58 8.86 3.12 -8.74
CA GLU A 58 9.00 4.35 -9.51
C GLU A 58 8.04 4.38 -10.70
N PHE A 59 7.94 3.26 -11.45
CA PHE A 59 6.96 3.12 -12.52
C PHE A 59 5.52 3.29 -12.02
N ASN A 60 5.19 2.78 -10.83
CA ASN A 60 3.86 2.95 -10.24
C ASN A 60 3.58 4.42 -9.91
N ILE A 61 4.52 5.12 -9.28
CA ILE A 61 4.40 6.56 -8.97
C ILE A 61 4.16 7.36 -10.24
N GLN A 62 5.03 7.20 -11.26
CA GLN A 62 4.88 7.89 -12.54
C GLN A 62 3.55 7.56 -13.22
N LYS A 63 3.10 6.30 -13.16
CA LYS A 63 1.79 5.88 -13.69
C LYS A 63 0.63 6.56 -12.96
N LEU A 64 0.68 6.69 -11.62
CA LEU A 64 -0.34 7.37 -10.82
C LEU A 64 -0.35 8.89 -11.05
N GLU A 65 0.82 9.52 -11.12
CA GLU A 65 0.97 10.94 -11.49
C GLU A 65 0.44 11.20 -12.91
N SER A 66 0.79 10.33 -13.85
CA SER A 66 0.29 10.39 -15.22
C SER A 66 -1.22 10.18 -15.30
N ARG A 67 -1.82 9.34 -14.44
CA ARG A 67 -3.29 9.22 -14.31
C ARG A 67 -3.89 10.49 -13.75
N LYS A 68 -3.26 11.12 -12.76
CA LYS A 68 -3.66 12.42 -12.21
C LYS A 68 -3.62 13.54 -13.25
N ILE A 69 -2.63 13.54 -14.14
CA ILE A 69 -2.47 14.53 -15.21
C ILE A 69 -3.43 14.26 -16.39
N ARG A 70 -3.60 12.98 -16.79
CA ARG A 70 -4.40 12.58 -17.96
C ARG A 70 -5.91 12.51 -17.70
N ASN A 71 -6.34 12.60 -16.44
CA ASN A 71 -7.75 12.72 -16.05
C ASN A 71 -7.98 13.95 -15.18
N GLN A 72 -8.74 14.93 -15.68
CA GLN A 72 -10.14 14.96 -15.27
C GLN A 72 -10.30 15.08 -13.74
N ILE A 73 -9.68 16.11 -13.15
CA ILE A 73 -10.43 17.03 -12.28
C ILE A 73 -11.31 17.88 -13.23
N LEU A 74 -12.19 17.20 -13.96
CA LEU A 74 -13.36 17.82 -14.57
C LEU A 74 -14.40 17.70 -13.46
N GLY A 75 -14.48 18.75 -12.64
CA GLY A 75 -15.75 19.05 -11.99
C GLY A 75 -16.74 19.29 -13.12
N ALA A 76 -17.47 18.25 -13.51
CA ALA A 76 -18.66 18.39 -14.32
C ALA A 76 -19.81 18.73 -13.37
N GLY A 77 -20.23 20.00 -13.43
CA GLY A 77 -21.32 20.65 -12.68
C GLY A 77 -20.76 21.51 -11.54
N ASP A 78 -20.69 22.83 -11.59
CA ASP A 78 -21.61 23.86 -12.12
C ASP A 78 -23.05 23.75 -11.60
N ASP A 79 -23.47 24.83 -10.92
CA ASP A 79 -24.79 25.18 -10.37
C ASP A 79 -25.52 24.23 -9.36
N ARG A 80 -25.22 24.42 -8.06
CA ARG A 80 -26.16 24.84 -6.99
C ARG A 80 -25.54 24.80 -5.60
#